data_AF-A0A1Y2MG78-F1
#
_entry.id   AF-A0A1Y2MG78-F1
#
_cell.length_a   1.000
_cell.length_b   1.000
_cell.length_c   1.000
_cell.angle_alpha   90.00
_cell.angle_beta   90.00
_cell.angle_gamma   90.00
#
_symmetry.space_group_name_H-M   'P 1'
#
loop_
_entity.id
_entity.type
_entity.pdbx_description
1 polymer ?
#
loop_
_entity_poly.entity_id
_entity_poly.type
_entity_poly.pdbx_seq_one_letter_code
_entity_poly.pdbx_strand_id
1 'polypeptide(L)'
;MRSKFYPEVVDFLQTELGAKRVLVFDHTIRTESNAKKPLTDEKNTSQRSPVMLVHCDYTTESGPLRVQQLLGDEAEDLLKRRVAFINVWKPINRVVEERPLAMCDVQSCEDSDFFKLHLRYRDRNGENYVCKYSPKHKWYYFPKMTTEQVVLLKTYDSSPDVARFVAHTAFEDPTSPPDAPPRESVEIRTICFY
;
A
#
# COMPACT_ATOMS: atom_id res chain seq x y z
N MET A 1 -4.04 -4.90 17.73
CA MET A 1 -3.46 -4.96 16.38
C MET A 1 -2.66 -6.23 16.15
N ARG A 2 -1.40 -6.32 16.58
CA ARG A 2 -0.49 -7.45 16.25
C ARG A 2 -0.99 -8.83 16.70
N SER A 3 -1.56 -8.96 17.89
CA SER A 3 -1.98 -10.26 18.44
C SER A 3 -3.34 -10.79 17.97
N LYS A 4 -4.12 -9.97 17.26
CA LYS A 4 -5.49 -10.33 16.83
C LYS A 4 -5.67 -10.18 15.32
N PHE A 5 -5.37 -8.99 14.80
CA PHE A 5 -5.64 -8.65 13.41
C PHE A 5 -4.60 -9.19 12.41
N TYR A 6 -3.33 -9.34 12.83
CA TYR A 6 -2.33 -9.90 11.93
C TYR A 6 -2.61 -11.37 11.58
N PRO A 7 -2.94 -12.26 12.54
CA PRO A 7 -3.40 -13.61 12.22
C PRO A 7 -4.58 -13.64 11.23
N GLU A 8 -5.62 -12.82 11.47
CA GLU A 8 -6.77 -12.74 10.57
C GLU A 8 -6.39 -12.32 9.15
N VAL A 9 -5.47 -11.36 8.99
CA VAL A 9 -4.95 -10.94 7.68
C VAL A 9 -4.13 -12.04 7.01
N VAL A 10 -3.30 -12.76 7.78
CA VAL A 10 -2.52 -13.88 7.25
C VAL A 10 -3.44 -14.96 6.72
N ASP A 11 -4.41 -15.41 7.52
CA ASP A 11 -5.36 -16.44 7.15
C ASP A 11 -6.17 -16.01 5.92
N PHE A 12 -6.68 -14.77 5.92
CA PHE A 12 -7.42 -14.21 4.79
C PHE A 12 -6.61 -14.23 3.49
N LEU A 13 -5.36 -13.77 3.51
CA LEU A 13 -4.51 -13.74 2.32
C LEU A 13 -4.07 -15.14 1.86
N GLN A 14 -3.88 -16.09 2.79
CA GLN A 14 -3.61 -17.49 2.43
C GLN A 14 -4.83 -18.13 1.76
N THR A 15 -6.03 -17.89 2.28
CA THR A 15 -7.27 -18.43 1.72
C THR A 15 -7.62 -17.81 0.36
N GLU A 16 -7.68 -16.48 0.27
CA GLU A 16 -8.16 -15.80 -0.94
C GLU A 16 -7.15 -15.77 -2.08
N LEU A 17 -5.85 -15.65 -1.75
CA LEU A 17 -4.80 -15.52 -2.76
C LEU A 17 -4.03 -16.82 -2.98
N GLY A 18 -4.19 -17.84 -2.13
CA GLY A 18 -3.44 -19.09 -2.22
C GLY A 18 -1.97 -18.97 -1.79
N ALA A 19 -1.61 -17.92 -1.06
CA ALA A 19 -0.26 -17.74 -0.54
C ALA A 19 0.11 -18.89 0.43
N LYS A 20 1.33 -19.42 0.33
CA LYS A 20 1.83 -20.48 1.21
C LYS A 20 2.43 -19.93 2.49
N ARG A 21 3.07 -18.76 2.41
CA ARG A 21 3.59 -18.00 3.56
C ARG A 21 3.19 -16.53 3.39
N VAL A 22 2.74 -15.91 4.47
CA VAL A 22 2.47 -14.48 4.52
C VAL A 22 3.27 -13.87 5.67
N LEU A 23 4.08 -12.87 5.36
CA LEU A 23 4.81 -12.07 6.35
C LEU A 23 4.13 -10.71 6.49
N VAL A 24 3.64 -10.38 7.67
CA VAL A 24 3.23 -9.01 8.00
C VAL A 24 4.44 -8.27 8.57
N PHE A 25 4.94 -7.24 7.87
CA PHE A 25 6.18 -6.56 8.26
C PHE A 25 5.98 -5.13 8.74
N ASP A 26 4.84 -4.49 8.42
CA ASP A 26 4.55 -3.13 8.83
C ASP A 26 3.04 -2.85 8.84
N HIS A 27 2.61 -1.81 9.55
CA HIS A 27 1.27 -1.26 9.44
C HIS A 27 1.27 0.26 9.61
N THR A 28 0.38 0.93 8.87
CA THR A 28 0.12 2.35 9.03
C THR A 28 -1.34 2.57 9.41
N ILE A 29 -1.56 3.25 10.52
CA ILE A 29 -2.85 3.76 10.98
C ILE A 29 -2.91 5.25 10.71
N ARG A 30 -3.97 5.67 10.02
CA ARG A 30 -4.24 7.08 9.72
C ARG A 30 -5.45 7.48 10.55
N THR A 31 -5.29 8.49 11.39
CA THR A 31 -6.35 9.07 12.22
C THR A 31 -6.25 10.59 12.18
N GLU A 32 -7.33 11.27 12.56
CA GLU A 32 -7.35 12.73 12.71
C GLU A 32 -6.20 13.24 13.60
N SER A 33 -5.96 12.57 14.73
CA SER A 33 -4.87 12.90 15.66
C SER A 33 -3.47 12.83 15.02
N ASN A 34 -3.31 12.03 13.96
CA ASN A 34 -2.05 11.86 13.25
C ASN A 34 -1.88 12.84 12.09
N ALA A 35 -2.99 13.45 11.62
CA ALA A 35 -2.95 14.38 10.50
C ALA A 35 -2.10 15.64 10.77
N LYS A 36 -1.93 15.98 12.06
CA LYS A 36 -1.16 17.13 12.54
C LYS A 36 0.32 16.83 12.79
N LYS A 37 0.77 15.59 12.65
CA LYS A 37 2.18 15.22 12.87
C LYS A 37 3.01 15.49 11.60
N PRO A 38 4.25 16.00 11.72
CA PRO A 38 5.10 16.21 10.56
C PRO A 38 5.45 14.88 9.89
N LEU A 39 5.41 14.86 8.55
CA LEU A 39 5.78 13.70 7.72
C LEU A 39 7.22 13.20 7.96
N THR A 40 8.07 14.04 8.57
CA THR A 40 9.47 13.76 8.89
C THR A 40 9.66 13.11 10.26
N ASP A 41 8.59 12.75 10.99
CA ASP A 41 8.71 12.04 12.26
C ASP A 41 9.15 10.59 12.03
N GLU A 42 10.47 10.36 12.15
CA GLU A 42 11.08 9.04 12.03
C GLU A 42 10.72 8.11 13.20
N LYS A 43 10.22 8.63 14.33
CA LYS A 43 9.97 7.85 15.55
C LYS A 43 8.60 7.18 15.58
N ASN A 44 7.65 7.60 14.74
CA ASN A 44 6.28 7.08 14.73
C ASN A 44 5.76 6.87 13.29
N THR A 45 6.39 5.93 12.57
CA THR A 45 6.08 5.65 11.17
C THR A 45 4.69 5.02 10.95
N SER A 46 4.08 4.48 12.00
CA SER A 46 2.75 3.87 11.93
C SER A 46 1.62 4.91 11.93
N GLN A 47 1.91 6.20 12.10
CA GLN A 47 0.90 7.25 12.25
C GLN A 47 1.13 8.38 11.23
N ARG A 48 0.43 8.34 10.09
CA ARG A 48 0.68 9.25 8.96
C ARG A 48 -0.59 9.83 8.35
N SER A 49 -0.51 11.04 7.79
CA SER A 49 -1.57 11.66 6.96
C SER A 49 -1.73 10.98 5.60
N PRO A 50 -2.95 10.90 5.03
CA PRO A 50 -3.17 10.41 3.66
C PRO A 50 -2.19 11.02 2.64
N VAL A 51 -1.64 10.20 1.75
CA VAL A 51 -0.64 10.61 0.76
C VAL A 51 -1.34 11.02 -0.52
N MET A 52 -1.16 12.28 -0.92
CA MET A 52 -1.76 12.88 -2.13
C MET A 52 -0.87 12.75 -3.37
N LEU A 53 0.37 12.30 -3.20
CA LEU A 53 1.26 11.97 -4.31
C LEU A 53 0.85 10.62 -4.88
N VAL A 54 0.68 10.53 -6.21
CA VAL A 54 0.44 9.23 -6.86
C VAL A 54 1.72 8.41 -6.83
N HIS A 55 1.64 7.21 -6.25
CA HIS A 55 2.79 6.33 -6.07
C HIS A 55 2.43 4.85 -6.15
N CYS A 56 3.46 4.02 -6.27
CA CYS A 56 3.46 2.60 -5.95
C CYS A 56 4.56 2.36 -4.91
N ASP A 57 4.30 1.59 -3.86
CA ASP A 57 5.24 1.49 -2.72
C ASP A 57 6.62 0.90 -3.07
N TYR A 58 6.70 0.07 -4.12
CA TYR A 58 7.89 -0.67 -4.48
C TYR A 58 8.18 -0.63 -5.98
N THR A 59 9.44 -0.81 -6.30
CA THR A 59 9.95 -0.98 -7.66
C THR A 59 10.35 -2.42 -7.93
N THR A 60 10.71 -2.71 -9.17
CA THR A 60 11.28 -4.01 -9.54
C THR A 60 12.52 -4.34 -8.71
N GLU A 61 13.32 -3.33 -8.35
CA GLU A 61 14.56 -3.47 -7.61
C GLU A 61 14.33 -3.43 -6.09
N SER A 62 13.40 -2.59 -5.61
CA SER A 62 13.21 -2.41 -4.17
C SER A 62 12.37 -3.52 -3.52
N GLY A 63 11.51 -4.21 -4.28
CA GLY A 63 10.77 -5.38 -3.81
C GLY A 63 11.68 -6.50 -3.28
N PRO A 64 12.56 -7.09 -4.12
CA PRO A 64 13.50 -8.12 -3.70
C PRO A 64 14.45 -7.65 -2.58
N LEU A 65 14.95 -6.42 -2.67
CA LEU A 65 15.79 -5.84 -1.62
C LEU A 65 15.05 -5.78 -0.28
N ARG A 66 13.75 -5.47 -0.28
CA ARG A 66 12.96 -5.45 0.95
C ARG A 66 12.78 -6.84 1.54
N VAL A 67 12.64 -7.88 0.72
CA VAL A 67 12.65 -9.28 1.19
C VAL A 67 13.97 -9.60 1.87
N GLN A 68 15.11 -9.26 1.25
CA GLN A 68 16.45 -9.46 1.83
C GLN A 68 16.62 -8.75 3.18
N GLN A 69 16.19 -7.48 3.27
CA GLN A 69 16.26 -6.70 4.51
C GLN A 69 15.45 -7.29 5.66
N LEU A 70 14.34 -7.99 5.36
CA LEU A 70 13.42 -8.52 6.38
C LEU A 70 13.70 -9.97 6.76
N LEU A 71 14.23 -10.77 5.83
CA LEU A 71 14.33 -12.23 5.99
C LEU A 71 15.77 -12.76 5.91
N GLY A 72 16.76 -11.91 5.64
CA GLY A 72 18.18 -12.27 5.69
C GLY A 72 18.47 -13.54 4.89
N ASP A 73 18.97 -14.57 5.58
CA ASP A 73 19.41 -15.84 5.01
C ASP A 73 18.31 -16.62 4.28
N GLU A 74 17.03 -16.45 4.66
CA GLU A 74 15.91 -17.12 3.99
C GLU A 74 15.56 -16.47 2.63
N ALA A 75 15.96 -15.21 2.42
CA ALA A 75 15.47 -14.41 1.30
C ALA A 75 15.85 -15.00 -0.06
N GLU A 76 17.06 -15.55 -0.20
CA GLU A 76 17.53 -16.11 -1.47
C GLU A 76 16.67 -17.29 -1.92
N ASP A 77 16.27 -18.19 -1.01
CA ASP A 77 15.39 -19.32 -1.36
C ASP A 77 13.98 -18.85 -1.71
N LEU A 78 13.44 -17.91 -0.93
CA LEU A 78 12.09 -17.40 -1.14
C LEU A 78 11.95 -16.62 -2.46
N LEU A 79 12.99 -15.87 -2.86
CA LEU A 79 13.01 -15.10 -4.09
C LEU A 79 13.16 -15.97 -5.36
N LYS A 80 13.45 -17.27 -5.24
CA LYS A 80 13.41 -18.21 -6.37
C LYS A 80 11.98 -18.53 -6.83
N ARG A 81 10.98 -18.22 -5.99
CA ARG A 81 9.56 -18.44 -6.27
C ARG A 81 8.85 -17.10 -6.43
N ARG A 82 7.57 -17.14 -6.80
CA ARG A 82 6.77 -15.92 -6.91
C ARG A 82 6.58 -15.31 -5.52
N VAL A 83 6.91 -14.03 -5.44
CA VAL A 83 6.68 -13.14 -4.32
C VAL A 83 5.80 -11.97 -4.77
N ALA A 84 4.79 -11.64 -3.97
CA ALA A 84 3.96 -10.46 -4.17
C ALA A 84 3.78 -9.69 -2.85
N PHE A 85 3.76 -8.36 -2.93
CA PHE A 85 3.49 -7.52 -1.77
C PHE A 85 2.04 -7.06 -1.87
N ILE A 86 1.26 -7.39 -0.85
CA ILE A 86 -0.16 -7.10 -0.79
C ILE A 86 -0.41 -6.24 0.44
N ASN A 87 -0.86 -5.01 0.24
CA ASN A 87 -1.34 -4.18 1.33
C ASN A 87 -2.82 -4.43 1.53
N VAL A 88 -3.22 -4.72 2.76
CA VAL A 88 -4.62 -4.82 3.17
C VAL A 88 -5.05 -3.47 3.72
N TRP A 89 -5.84 -2.75 2.92
CA TRP A 89 -6.33 -1.41 3.25
C TRP A 89 -7.77 -1.46 3.71
N LYS A 90 -8.07 -0.86 4.87
CA LYS A 90 -9.37 -0.94 5.51
C LYS A 90 -9.74 0.35 6.25
N PRO A 91 -10.95 0.90 6.09
CA PRO A 91 -11.48 1.93 6.97
C PRO A 91 -11.62 1.41 8.40
N ILE A 92 -11.26 2.23 9.39
CA ILE A 92 -11.45 1.91 10.80
C ILE A 92 -12.38 2.95 11.44
N ASN A 93 -13.18 2.52 12.40
CA ASN A 93 -14.10 3.33 13.21
C ASN A 93 -15.29 3.98 12.48
N ARG A 94 -15.15 4.39 11.21
CA ARG A 94 -16.19 5.11 10.47
C ARG A 94 -16.11 4.88 8.95
N VAL A 95 -17.19 5.27 8.28
CA VAL A 95 -17.26 5.32 6.80
C VAL A 95 -16.30 6.37 6.27
N VAL A 96 -15.71 6.10 5.11
CA VAL A 96 -14.81 7.06 4.43
C VAL A 96 -15.63 8.09 3.66
N GLU A 97 -15.70 9.31 4.19
CA GLU A 97 -16.45 10.42 3.58
C GLU A 97 -15.56 11.50 2.98
N GLU A 98 -14.29 11.60 3.42
CA GLU A 98 -13.27 12.43 2.77
C GLU A 98 -12.01 11.63 2.48
N ARG A 99 -11.22 12.15 1.53
CA ARG A 99 -9.91 11.61 1.13
C ARG A 99 -9.92 10.10 0.84
N PRO A 100 -10.86 9.57 0.03
CA PRO A 100 -10.87 8.15 -0.29
C PRO A 100 -9.61 7.70 -1.01
N LEU A 101 -9.40 6.37 -1.06
CA LEU A 101 -8.29 5.77 -1.79
C LEU A 101 -8.70 5.56 -3.24
N ALA A 102 -7.94 6.15 -4.17
CA ALA A 102 -8.05 5.91 -5.59
C ALA A 102 -6.90 5.02 -6.08
N MET A 103 -7.20 4.18 -7.06
CA MET A 103 -6.27 3.30 -7.75
C MET A 103 -6.39 3.48 -9.25
N CYS A 104 -5.27 3.52 -9.95
CA CYS A 104 -5.22 3.58 -11.40
C CYS A 104 -5.21 2.18 -11.99
N ASP A 105 -6.07 1.93 -12.97
CA ASP A 105 -6.02 0.71 -13.79
C ASP A 105 -4.70 0.66 -14.55
N VAL A 106 -3.89 -0.35 -14.26
CA VAL A 106 -2.56 -0.52 -14.83
C VAL A 106 -2.60 -0.69 -16.36
N GLN A 107 -3.70 -1.19 -16.93
CA GLN A 107 -3.86 -1.34 -18.38
C GLN A 107 -4.04 0.00 -19.09
N SER A 108 -4.35 1.06 -18.34
CA SER A 108 -4.46 2.43 -18.84
C SER A 108 -3.16 3.24 -18.68
N CYS A 109 -2.14 2.66 -18.04
CA CYS A 109 -0.85 3.28 -17.81
C CYS A 109 0.16 2.85 -18.87
N GLU A 110 1.13 3.70 -19.14
CA GLU A 110 2.33 3.36 -19.91
C GLU A 110 3.53 3.23 -18.95
N ASP A 111 4.51 2.39 -19.28
CA ASP A 111 5.75 2.29 -18.49
C ASP A 111 6.45 3.65 -18.32
N SER A 112 6.34 4.51 -19.33
CA SER A 112 6.88 5.88 -19.32
C SER A 112 6.20 6.81 -18.32
N ASP A 113 5.07 6.40 -17.74
CA ASP A 113 4.36 7.18 -16.72
C ASP A 113 5.02 7.05 -15.35
N PHE A 114 5.83 6.01 -15.13
CA PHE A 114 6.41 5.71 -13.82
C PHE A 114 7.88 6.14 -13.72
N PHE A 115 8.20 6.82 -12.62
CA PHE A 115 9.55 7.27 -12.30
C PHE A 115 9.97 6.73 -10.95
N LYS A 116 11.26 6.42 -10.81
CA LYS A 116 11.84 6.05 -9.53
C LYS A 116 12.01 7.29 -8.68
N LEU A 117 11.43 7.29 -7.49
CA LEU A 117 11.73 8.24 -6.44
C LEU A 117 12.61 7.55 -5.40
N HIS A 118 13.83 8.06 -5.23
CA HIS A 118 14.76 7.54 -4.24
C HIS A 118 14.53 8.23 -2.90
N LEU A 119 14.27 7.44 -1.87
CA LEU A 119 14.07 7.89 -0.50
C LEU A 119 15.37 7.65 0.28
N ARG A 120 16.07 8.73 0.63
CA ARG A 120 17.33 8.67 1.39
C ARG A 120 17.05 8.89 2.86
N TYR A 121 17.20 7.84 3.67
CA TYR A 121 17.19 7.93 5.13
C TYR A 121 18.60 7.83 5.67
N ARG A 122 18.79 8.17 6.95
CA ARG A 122 20.11 8.13 7.59
C ARG A 122 20.72 6.71 7.61
N ASP A 123 19.88 5.70 7.75
CA ASP A 123 20.25 4.30 7.99
C ASP A 123 19.90 3.38 6.81
N ARG A 124 19.10 3.85 5.84
CA ARG A 124 18.66 3.04 4.70
C ARG A 124 18.31 3.85 3.47
N ASN A 125 18.36 3.19 2.32
CA ASN A 125 17.80 3.70 1.07
C ASN A 125 16.49 2.97 0.78
N GLY A 126 15.45 3.74 0.45
CA GLY A 126 14.21 3.26 -0.12
C GLY A 126 14.08 3.70 -1.57
N GLU A 127 13.21 3.03 -2.31
CA GLU A 127 12.87 3.40 -3.68
C GLU A 127 11.42 2.97 -3.93
N ASN A 128 10.64 3.89 -4.46
CA ASN A 128 9.25 3.70 -4.84
C ASN A 128 9.01 4.25 -6.26
N TYR A 129 7.91 3.87 -6.90
CA TYR A 129 7.49 4.54 -8.14
C TYR A 129 6.60 5.73 -7.81
N VAL A 130 6.75 6.81 -8.57
CA VAL A 130 5.76 7.89 -8.68
C VAL A 130 5.21 7.90 -10.10
N CYS A 131 3.95 8.30 -10.25
CA CYS A 131 3.29 8.32 -11.56
C CYS A 131 3.06 9.77 -12.02
N LYS A 132 3.45 10.11 -13.25
CA LYS A 132 3.06 11.39 -13.87
C LYS A 132 1.61 11.35 -14.33
N TYR A 133 1.02 12.51 -14.55
CA TYR A 133 -0.31 12.60 -15.16
C TYR A 133 -0.34 12.08 -16.60
N SER A 134 -1.41 11.37 -16.94
CA SER A 134 -1.80 11.08 -18.33
C SER A 134 -3.32 11.15 -18.47
N PRO A 135 -3.85 11.74 -19.57
CA PRO A 135 -5.28 11.77 -19.83
C PRO A 135 -5.86 10.38 -20.13
N LYS A 136 -5.01 9.37 -20.38
CA LYS A 136 -5.43 7.98 -20.62
C LYS A 136 -5.76 7.24 -19.32
N HIS A 137 -5.27 7.71 -18.18
CA HIS A 137 -5.41 7.03 -16.89
C HIS A 137 -6.88 6.85 -16.51
N LYS A 138 -7.26 5.62 -16.20
CA LYS A 138 -8.57 5.27 -15.67
C LYS A 138 -8.46 5.04 -14.18
N TRP A 139 -9.07 5.94 -13.42
CA TRP A 139 -9.06 5.92 -11.96
C TRP A 139 -10.33 5.32 -11.41
N TYR A 140 -10.18 4.48 -10.39
CA TYR A 140 -11.27 3.84 -9.69
C TYR A 140 -11.11 4.09 -8.18
N TYR A 141 -12.23 4.29 -7.50
CA TYR A 141 -12.29 4.39 -6.05
C TYR A 141 -13.64 3.86 -5.55
N PHE A 142 -13.70 3.53 -4.26
CA PHE A 142 -14.93 3.12 -3.61
C PHE A 142 -15.47 4.28 -2.77
N PRO A 143 -16.51 5.00 -3.22
CA PRO A 143 -17.11 6.05 -2.41
C PRO A 143 -17.76 5.44 -1.17
N LYS A 144 -17.68 6.14 -0.03
CA LYS A 144 -18.34 5.73 1.23
C LYS A 144 -18.00 4.31 1.67
N MET A 145 -16.74 3.90 1.51
CA MET A 145 -16.28 2.58 1.93
C MET A 145 -16.47 2.40 3.45
N THR A 146 -17.08 1.29 3.85
CA THR A 146 -17.44 1.01 5.24
C THR A 146 -16.35 0.20 5.97
N THR A 147 -16.46 0.09 7.29
CA THR A 147 -15.58 -0.74 8.12
C THR A 147 -15.77 -2.23 7.92
N GLU A 148 -16.69 -2.69 7.07
CA GLU A 148 -16.85 -4.10 6.71
C GLU A 148 -16.12 -4.45 5.41
N GLN A 149 -15.71 -3.44 4.64
CA GLN A 149 -15.03 -3.62 3.37
C GLN A 149 -13.51 -3.60 3.55
N VAL A 150 -12.81 -4.17 2.58
CA VAL A 150 -11.35 -4.19 2.49
C VAL A 150 -10.91 -4.07 1.04
N VAL A 151 -9.81 -3.37 0.80
CA VAL A 151 -9.15 -3.31 -0.51
C VAL A 151 -7.79 -3.99 -0.38
N LEU A 152 -7.51 -4.90 -1.31
CA LEU A 152 -6.18 -5.49 -1.48
C LEU A 152 -5.44 -4.71 -2.55
N LEU A 153 -4.36 -4.03 -2.15
CA LEU A 153 -3.48 -3.31 -3.06
C LEU A 153 -2.26 -4.17 -3.32
N LYS A 154 -2.10 -4.61 -4.56
CA LYS A 154 -0.85 -5.22 -4.98
C LYS A 154 0.17 -4.12 -5.25
N THR A 155 1.21 -4.06 -4.42
CA THR A 155 2.24 -3.03 -4.50
C THR A 155 3.56 -3.53 -5.10
N TYR A 156 3.70 -4.85 -5.25
CA TYR A 156 4.77 -5.52 -5.99
C TYR A 156 4.35 -6.94 -6.39
N ASP A 157 4.83 -7.42 -7.55
CA ASP A 157 4.80 -8.82 -7.98
C ASP A 157 6.06 -9.11 -8.78
N SER A 158 6.68 -10.24 -8.46
CA SER A 158 7.84 -10.76 -9.17
C SER A 158 7.48 -11.41 -10.51
N SER A 159 6.22 -11.83 -10.70
CA SER A 159 5.78 -12.39 -11.98
C SER A 159 5.57 -11.28 -13.02
N PRO A 160 6.16 -11.40 -14.23
CA PRO A 160 5.98 -10.42 -15.30
C PRO A 160 4.62 -10.54 -16.01
N ASP A 161 3.90 -11.65 -15.83
CA ASP A 161 2.69 -12.00 -16.59
C ASP A 161 1.40 -11.44 -15.96
N VAL A 162 1.52 -10.68 -14.87
CA VAL A 162 0.41 -10.12 -14.11
C VAL A 162 0.63 -8.63 -13.88
N ALA A 163 -0.43 -7.91 -13.51
CA ALA A 163 -0.29 -6.57 -12.93
C ALA A 163 0.73 -6.64 -11.77
N ARG A 164 1.85 -5.91 -11.88
CA ARG A 164 2.96 -5.99 -10.92
C ARG A 164 2.82 -5.02 -9.76
N PHE A 165 2.13 -3.92 -9.97
CA PHE A 165 1.85 -2.91 -8.95
C PHE A 165 0.64 -2.09 -9.37
N VAL A 166 0.12 -1.30 -8.45
CA VAL A 166 -0.98 -0.36 -8.71
C VAL A 166 -0.58 1.04 -8.25
N ALA A 167 -0.71 2.02 -9.15
CA ALA A 167 -0.57 3.43 -8.78
C ALA A 167 -1.77 3.82 -7.94
N HIS A 168 -1.55 4.41 -6.77
CA HIS A 168 -2.63 4.76 -5.87
C HIS A 168 -2.33 6.05 -5.12
N THR A 169 -3.40 6.68 -4.63
CA THR A 169 -3.32 7.96 -3.94
C THR A 169 -4.58 8.22 -3.11
N ALA A 170 -4.49 9.13 -2.13
CA ALA A 170 -5.67 9.81 -1.63
C ALA A 170 -5.96 11.03 -2.51
N PHE A 171 -7.23 11.41 -2.64
CA PHE A 171 -7.62 12.60 -3.42
C PHE A 171 -8.73 13.38 -2.73
N GLU A 172 -8.87 14.65 -3.06
CA GLU A 172 -9.99 15.46 -2.59
C GLU A 172 -11.22 15.12 -3.44
N ASP A 173 -12.19 14.42 -2.84
CA ASP A 173 -13.44 14.07 -3.50
C ASP A 173 -14.35 15.32 -3.51
N PRO A 174 -14.71 15.86 -4.69
CA PRO A 174 -15.55 17.05 -4.78
C PRO A 174 -16.98 16.81 -4.27
N THR A 175 -17.37 15.56 -4.02
CA THR A 175 -18.66 15.17 -3.48
C THR A 175 -18.65 15.00 -1.96
N SER A 176 -17.49 15.13 -1.31
CA SER A 176 -17.37 15.10 0.15
C SER A 176 -18.16 16.25 0.80
N PRO A 177 -18.96 15.98 1.85
CA PRO A 177 -19.57 17.03 2.65
C PRO A 177 -18.53 18.03 3.19
N PRO A 178 -18.84 19.33 3.30
CA PRO A 178 -17.93 20.32 3.86
C PRO A 178 -17.48 20.02 5.29
N ASP A 179 -18.28 19.28 6.05
CA ASP A 179 -18.06 18.84 7.43
C ASP A 179 -17.73 17.34 7.54
N ALA A 180 -17.31 16.71 6.43
CA ALA A 180 -16.97 15.30 6.40
C ALA A 180 -15.90 14.97 7.47
N PRO A 181 -16.11 13.93 8.29
CA PRO A 181 -15.14 13.55 9.29
C PRO A 181 -13.86 13.05 8.63
N PRO A 182 -12.67 13.35 9.20
CA PRO A 182 -11.41 12.90 8.65
C PRO A 182 -11.34 11.38 8.49
N ARG A 183 -10.77 10.93 7.37
CA ARG A 183 -10.59 9.50 7.10
C ARG A 183 -9.77 8.84 8.20
N GLU A 184 -10.34 7.79 8.78
CA GLU A 184 -9.62 6.85 9.63
C GLU A 184 -9.46 5.51 8.91
N SER A 185 -8.21 5.06 8.74
CA SER A 185 -7.92 3.84 7.99
C SER A 185 -6.69 3.13 8.52
N VAL A 186 -6.61 1.82 8.30
CA VAL A 186 -5.41 1.03 8.51
C VAL A 186 -4.95 0.38 7.22
N GLU A 187 -3.64 0.32 7.05
CA GLU A 187 -2.97 -0.40 5.98
C GLU A 187 -2.01 -1.42 6.59
N ILE A 188 -2.20 -2.70 6.29
CA ILE A 188 -1.33 -3.80 6.71
C ILE A 188 -0.46 -4.20 5.55
N ARG A 189 0.85 -4.06 5.69
CA ARG A 189 1.79 -4.35 4.62
C ARG A 189 2.30 -5.76 4.77
N THR A 190 2.07 -6.56 3.74
CA THR A 190 2.39 -7.99 3.76
C THR A 190 3.22 -8.40 2.56
N ILE A 191 3.95 -9.50 2.72
CA ILE A 191 4.63 -10.22 1.65
C ILE A 191 4.04 -11.62 1.57
N CYS A 192 3.45 -11.96 0.43
CA CYS A 192 2.93 -13.27 0.09
C CYS A 192 3.96 -14.04 -0.73
N PHE A 193 4.27 -15.26 -0.30
CA PHE A 193 5.13 -16.21 -1.00
C PHE A 193 4.29 -17.40 -1.50
N TYR A 194 4.53 -17.81 -2.74
CA TYR A 194 3.76 -18.86 -3.43
C TYR A 194 4.60 -20.12 -3.71
#